data_AF-A0A0H5QF56-F1
#
_entry.id   AF-A0A0H5QF56-F1
#
_cell.length_a   1.000
_cell.length_b   1.000
_cell.length_c   1.000
_cell.angle_alpha   90.00
_cell.angle_beta   90.00
_cell.angle_gamma   90.00
#
_symmetry.space_group_name_H-M   'P 1'
#
loop_
_entity.id
_entity.type
_entity.pdbx_description
1 polymer ?
#
loop_
_entity_poly.entity_id
_entity_poly.type
_entity_poly.pdbx_seq_one_letter_code
_entity_poly.pdbx_strand_id
1 'polypeptide(L)'
;MSSSNPWGSILPIHFIIITALLVLAVLVIVAVIKKRALTLASQRERIPRIRLPVGRNDMPRSVYAAMVNQSVKEHKIKAGIVPESPGEGDQGWGRVSVDRTNFEGVHFKTSIAKSFLVLEEAASVPRPGTKHLDFRTIRDFVAYLQTEFPSITDVLAREYIDFYERARFSQYQFDVNDYNKFMTLIMEILDRIQ
;
A
#
# COMPACT_ATOMS: atom_id res chain seq x y z
N MET A 1 -66.08 16.17 -42.02
CA MET A 1 -64.87 16.20 -41.18
C MET A 1 -63.85 15.27 -41.83
N SER A 2 -62.93 15.83 -42.60
CA SER A 2 -61.83 15.12 -43.24
C SER A 2 -60.56 15.71 -42.65
N SER A 3 -59.97 15.02 -41.69
CA SER A 3 -58.66 15.35 -41.13
C SER A 3 -57.61 14.96 -42.16
N SER A 4 -57.19 15.92 -42.98
CA SER A 4 -55.98 15.79 -43.79
C SER A 4 -54.78 15.72 -42.84
N ASN A 5 -54.28 14.50 -42.60
CA ASN A 5 -53.02 14.30 -41.90
C ASN A 5 -51.91 14.99 -42.72
N PRO A 6 -51.21 16.02 -42.19
CA PRO A 6 -50.20 16.77 -42.92
C PRO A 6 -48.88 15.98 -43.14
N TRP A 7 -48.83 14.71 -42.73
CA TRP A 7 -47.66 13.84 -42.78
C TRP A 7 -47.56 13.07 -44.10
N GLY A 8 -47.67 13.78 -45.23
CA GLY A 8 -47.49 13.21 -46.56
C GLY A 8 -46.13 12.51 -46.70
N SER A 9 -46.17 11.19 -46.84
CA SER A 9 -45.11 10.26 -47.25
C SER A 9 -43.68 10.58 -46.79
N ILE A 10 -43.36 10.28 -45.52
CA ILE A 10 -41.95 10.12 -45.12
C ILE A 10 -41.43 8.84 -45.80
N LEU A 11 -40.77 9.00 -46.95
CA LEU A 11 -40.09 7.91 -47.64
C LEU A 11 -38.96 7.33 -46.76
N PRO A 12 -38.69 6.01 -46.81
CA PRO A 12 -37.62 5.36 -46.03
C PRO A 12 -36.23 5.99 -46.24
N ILE A 13 -36.04 6.69 -47.36
CA ILE A 13 -34.85 7.46 -47.71
C ILE A 13 -34.55 8.55 -46.66
N HIS A 14 -35.57 9.22 -46.10
CA HIS A 14 -35.35 10.26 -45.08
C HIS A 14 -34.78 9.70 -43.78
N PHE A 15 -35.19 8.48 -43.37
CA PHE A 15 -34.63 7.82 -42.20
C PHE A 15 -33.15 7.47 -42.40
N ILE A 16 -32.77 7.04 -43.60
CA ILE A 16 -31.36 6.73 -43.93
C ILE A 16 -30.51 8.00 -43.84
N ILE A 17 -31.00 9.12 -44.39
CA ILE A 17 -30.29 10.41 -44.35
C ILE A 17 -30.13 10.91 -42.91
N ILE A 18 -31.19 10.88 -42.10
CA ILE A 18 -31.14 11.31 -40.70
C ILE A 18 -30.19 10.42 -39.89
N THR A 19 -30.23 9.10 -40.11
CA THR A 19 -29.34 8.15 -39.42
C THR A 19 -27.88 8.38 -39.82
N ALA A 20 -27.60 8.61 -41.11
CA ALA A 20 -26.25 8.91 -41.59
C ALA A 20 -25.72 10.23 -41.00
N LEU A 21 -26.55 11.27 -40.92
CA LEU A 21 -26.18 12.55 -40.28
C LEU A 21 -25.92 12.38 -38.79
N LEU A 22 -26.71 11.56 -38.09
CA LEU A 22 -26.51 11.29 -36.67
C LEU A 22 -25.20 10.53 -36.43
N VAL A 23 -24.91 9.49 -37.24
CA VAL A 23 -23.64 8.77 -37.18
C VAL A 23 -22.47 9.70 -37.44
N LEU A 24 -22.56 10.58 -38.44
CA LEU A 24 -21.52 11.57 -38.73
C LEU A 24 -21.30 12.52 -37.55
N ALA A 25 -22.38 13.03 -36.93
CA ALA A 25 -22.28 13.90 -35.76
C ALA A 25 -21.60 13.20 -34.58
N VAL A 26 -21.95 11.93 -34.31
CA VAL A 26 -21.31 11.12 -33.25
C VAL A 26 -19.82 10.93 -33.55
N LEU A 27 -19.45 10.62 -34.80
CA LEU A 27 -18.04 10.47 -35.19
C LEU A 27 -17.24 11.76 -34.99
N VAL A 28 -17.82 12.92 -35.32
CA VAL A 28 -17.19 14.23 -35.08
C VAL A 28 -16.97 14.47 -33.59
N ILE A 29 -17.98 14.20 -32.76
CA ILE A 29 -17.87 14.36 -31.30
C ILE A 29 -16.75 13.47 -30.74
N VAL A 30 -16.72 12.19 -31.13
CA VAL A 30 -15.68 11.24 -30.70
C VAL A 30 -14.29 11.71 -31.13
N ALA A 31 -14.15 12.22 -32.37
CA ALA A 31 -12.88 12.74 -32.87
C ALA A 31 -12.37 13.94 -32.05
N VAL A 32 -13.26 14.86 -31.68
CA VAL A 32 -12.92 16.03 -30.84
C VAL A 32 -12.47 15.59 -29.44
N ILE A 33 -13.19 14.65 -28.82
CA ILE A 33 -12.83 14.13 -27.49
C ILE A 33 -11.45 13.47 -27.52
N LYS A 34 -11.19 12.60 -28.52
CA LYS A 34 -9.90 11.92 -28.67
C LYS A 34 -8.76 12.91 -28.91
N LYS A 35 -8.96 13.91 -29.78
CA LYS A 35 -7.94 14.95 -30.03
C LYS A 35 -7.59 15.72 -28.76
N ARG A 36 -8.60 16.09 -27.96
CA ARG A 36 -8.39 16.76 -26.68
C ARG A 36 -7.62 15.88 -25.69
N ALA A 37 -7.98 14.60 -25.60
CA ALA A 37 -7.29 13.64 -24.73
C ALA A 37 -5.81 13.48 -25.10
N LEU A 38 -5.50 13.33 -26.39
CA LEU A 38 -4.11 13.22 -26.89
C LEU A 38 -3.30 14.49 -26.61
N THR A 39 -3.92 15.67 -26.78
CA THR A 39 -3.27 16.95 -26.49
C THR A 39 -2.89 17.06 -25.01
N LEU A 40 -3.82 16.68 -24.12
CA LEU A 40 -3.59 16.68 -22.67
C LEU A 40 -2.53 15.66 -22.26
N ALA A 41 -2.53 14.47 -22.87
CA ALA A 41 -1.50 13.45 -22.62
C ALA A 41 -0.11 13.96 -23.02
N SER A 42 0.02 14.57 -24.20
CA SER A 42 1.29 15.14 -24.67
C SER A 42 1.78 16.29 -23.78
N GLN A 43 0.88 17.15 -23.28
CA GLN A 43 1.24 18.20 -22.35
C GLN A 43 1.73 17.65 -20.99
N ARG A 44 1.13 16.58 -20.49
CA ARG A 44 1.57 15.90 -19.25
C ARG A 44 2.97 15.30 -19.39
N GLU A 45 3.30 14.74 -20.54
CA GLU A 45 4.64 14.17 -20.80
C GLU A 45 5.74 15.23 -20.83
N ARG A 46 5.41 16.48 -21.15
CA ARG A 46 6.36 17.61 -21.15
C ARG A 46 6.68 18.14 -19.76
N ILE A 47 5.95 17.74 -18.71
CA ILE A 47 6.22 18.16 -17.33
C ILE A 47 7.42 17.35 -16.81
N PRO A 48 8.53 17.99 -16.41
CA PRO A 48 9.71 17.28 -15.93
C PRO A 48 9.40 16.55 -14.62
N ARG A 49 9.66 15.23 -14.59
CA ARG A 49 9.36 14.37 -13.42
C ARG A 49 10.38 14.48 -12.29
N ILE A 50 11.58 14.96 -12.59
CA ILE A 50 12.73 14.89 -11.67
C ILE A 50 12.95 16.21 -10.95
N ARG A 51 12.93 17.34 -11.68
CA ARG A 51 13.05 18.69 -11.11
C ARG A 51 12.26 19.68 -11.95
N LEU A 52 11.43 20.49 -11.29
CA LEU A 52 10.82 21.67 -11.92
C LEU A 52 11.89 22.77 -12.00
N PRO A 53 12.23 23.27 -13.20
CA PRO A 53 13.17 24.38 -13.34
C PRO A 53 12.47 25.68 -12.94
N VAL A 54 12.48 25.98 -11.64
CA VAL A 54 11.93 27.22 -11.09
C VAL A 54 13.05 28.25 -10.96
N GLY A 55 12.99 29.27 -11.80
CA GLY A 55 13.87 30.43 -11.75
C GLY A 55 13.42 31.45 -10.69
N ARG A 56 14.34 32.35 -10.32
CA ARG A 56 14.04 33.45 -9.38
C ARG A 56 12.93 34.38 -9.88
N ASN A 57 12.77 34.49 -11.19
CA ASN A 57 11.81 35.40 -11.82
C ASN A 57 10.39 34.82 -11.91
N ASP A 58 10.21 33.52 -11.64
CA ASP A 58 8.92 32.85 -11.79
C ASP A 58 7.99 33.09 -10.60
N MET A 59 8.48 33.72 -9.53
CA MET A 59 7.71 33.98 -8.32
C MET A 59 8.23 35.18 -7.53
N PRO A 60 7.42 35.75 -6.61
CA PRO A 60 7.87 36.78 -5.69
C PRO A 60 9.05 36.32 -4.84
N ARG A 61 9.98 37.25 -4.55
CA ARG A 61 11.23 36.94 -3.82
C ARG A 61 11.01 36.22 -2.49
N SER A 62 9.94 36.56 -1.77
CA SER A 62 9.58 35.93 -0.49
C SER A 62 9.26 34.44 -0.67
N VAL A 63 8.51 34.09 -1.71
CA VAL A 63 8.12 32.71 -2.02
C VAL A 63 9.33 31.90 -2.49
N TYR A 64 10.18 32.49 -3.34
CA TYR A 64 11.41 31.85 -3.80
C TYR A 64 12.35 31.52 -2.62
N ALA A 65 12.54 32.48 -1.71
CA ALA A 65 13.36 32.28 -0.52
C ALA A 65 12.79 31.18 0.39
N ALA A 66 11.48 31.16 0.61
CA ALA A 66 10.83 30.12 1.39
C ALA A 66 11.02 28.72 0.78
N MET A 67 10.84 28.59 -0.53
CA MET A 67 11.04 27.33 -1.26
C MET A 67 12.49 26.83 -1.15
N VAL A 68 13.46 27.69 -1.39
CA VAL A 68 14.89 27.35 -1.28
C VAL A 68 15.24 26.91 0.14
N ASN A 69 14.76 27.65 1.15
CA ASN A 69 14.99 27.30 2.56
C ASN A 69 14.41 25.92 2.91
N GLN A 70 13.22 25.59 2.40
CA GLN A 70 12.61 24.28 2.61
C GLN A 70 13.40 23.16 1.92
N SER A 71 13.83 23.36 0.67
CA SER A 71 14.71 22.40 -0.03
C SER A 71 16.03 22.17 0.71
N VAL A 72 16.66 23.23 1.24
CA VAL A 72 17.88 23.10 2.05
C VAL A 72 17.60 22.34 3.35
N LYS A 73 16.48 22.62 4.02
CA LYS A 73 16.08 21.90 5.24
C LYS A 73 15.90 20.41 4.98
N GLU A 74 15.18 20.04 3.92
CA GLU A 74 14.98 18.64 3.52
C GLU A 74 16.32 17.96 3.19
N HIS A 75 17.21 18.66 2.49
CA HIS A 75 18.53 18.11 2.17
C HIS A 75 19.37 17.87 3.43
N LYS A 76 19.34 18.80 4.38
CA LYS A 76 20.00 18.63 5.69
C LYS A 76 19.43 17.46 6.49
N ILE A 77 18.10 17.30 6.50
CA ILE A 77 17.45 16.16 7.16
C ILE A 77 17.92 14.86 6.49
N LYS A 78 17.84 14.76 5.16
CA LYS A 78 18.29 13.56 4.43
C LYS A 78 19.77 13.24 4.65
N ALA A 79 20.63 14.26 4.68
CA ALA A 79 22.05 14.08 4.96
C ALA A 79 22.33 13.69 6.42
N GLY A 80 21.46 14.08 7.35
CA GLY A 80 21.57 13.76 8.78
C GLY A 80 20.91 12.43 9.18
N ILE A 81 20.12 11.80 8.30
CA ILE A 81 19.59 10.46 8.53
C ILE A 81 20.73 9.47 8.35
N VAL A 82 21.36 9.09 9.45
CA VAL A 82 22.16 7.88 9.52
C VAL A 82 21.16 6.73 9.70
N PRO A 83 21.09 5.75 8.78
CA PRO A 83 20.28 4.56 9.01
C PRO A 83 20.77 3.92 10.32
N GLU A 84 19.87 3.73 11.26
CA GLU A 84 20.17 3.05 12.52
C GLU A 84 20.77 1.68 12.18
N SER A 85 21.85 1.30 12.87
CA SER A 85 22.46 0.00 12.65
C SER A 85 21.36 -1.05 12.80
N PRO A 86 21.11 -1.91 11.80
CA PRO A 86 20.07 -2.92 11.90
C PRO A 86 20.32 -3.73 13.19
N GLY A 87 19.28 -3.82 14.03
CA GLY A 87 19.36 -4.65 15.23
C GLY A 87 19.63 -6.11 14.84
N GLU A 88 20.04 -6.96 15.79
CA GLU A 88 20.34 -8.37 15.49
C GLU A 88 19.16 -9.15 14.88
N GLY A 89 17.92 -8.67 15.05
CA GLY A 89 16.70 -9.20 14.43
C GLY A 89 16.48 -8.77 12.96
N ASP A 90 17.16 -7.72 12.49
CA ASP A 90 17.15 -7.28 11.09
C ASP A 90 18.26 -7.96 10.26
N GLN A 91 19.17 -8.70 10.90
CA GLN A 91 20.13 -9.58 10.24
C GLN A 91 19.48 -10.91 9.83
N GLY A 92 18.44 -10.83 9.00
CA GLY A 92 17.85 -12.02 8.40
C GLY A 92 18.75 -12.55 7.30
N TRP A 93 19.51 -13.62 7.54
CA TRP A 93 20.09 -14.40 6.45
C TRP A 93 18.94 -15.13 5.75
N GLY A 94 18.58 -14.68 4.55
CA GLY A 94 17.66 -15.42 3.69
C GLY A 94 18.37 -16.68 3.25
N ARG A 95 17.94 -17.85 3.73
CA ARG A 95 18.50 -19.11 3.24
C ARG A 95 17.99 -19.25 1.81
N VAL A 96 18.86 -19.07 0.83
CA VAL A 96 18.63 -19.53 -0.55
C VAL A 96 18.51 -21.04 -0.42
N SER A 97 17.29 -21.55 -0.24
CA SER A 97 17.10 -22.98 -0.03
C SER A 97 17.43 -23.68 -1.33
N VAL A 98 18.41 -24.57 -1.24
CA VAL A 98 18.77 -25.54 -2.29
C VAL A 98 17.57 -26.44 -2.63
N ASP A 99 16.56 -26.51 -1.74
CA ASP A 99 15.26 -27.14 -1.99
C ASP A 99 14.12 -26.12 -2.11
N ARG A 100 13.69 -25.95 -3.37
CA ARG A 100 12.31 -25.75 -3.88
C ARG A 100 11.41 -24.66 -3.26
N THR A 101 11.30 -23.57 -4.03
CA THR A 101 10.09 -22.83 -4.49
C THR A 101 9.11 -22.17 -3.50
N ASN A 102 8.98 -22.56 -2.24
CA ASN A 102 7.86 -22.06 -1.41
C ASN A 102 8.20 -20.92 -0.44
N PHE A 103 9.48 -20.71 -0.11
CA PHE A 103 9.92 -19.66 0.83
C PHE A 103 11.08 -18.82 0.29
N GLU A 104 11.19 -18.72 -1.04
CA GLU A 104 12.21 -17.92 -1.70
C GLU A 104 12.07 -16.44 -1.30
N GLY A 105 13.15 -15.85 -0.79
CA GLY A 105 13.16 -14.45 -0.33
C GLY A 105 12.56 -14.21 1.05
N VAL A 106 12.12 -15.24 1.79
CA VAL A 106 11.62 -15.08 3.16
C VAL A 106 12.78 -15.10 4.16
N HIS A 107 12.88 -14.04 4.96
CA HIS A 107 13.85 -13.93 6.04
C HIS A 107 13.22 -14.39 7.37
N PHE A 108 13.31 -15.69 7.69
CA PHE A 108 12.58 -16.28 8.83
C PHE A 108 12.73 -15.50 10.13
N LYS A 109 13.97 -15.13 10.51
CA LYS A 109 14.26 -14.36 11.73
C LYS A 109 13.54 -13.00 11.74
N THR A 110 13.62 -12.26 10.65
CA THR A 110 12.99 -10.95 10.50
C THR A 110 11.46 -11.06 10.46
N SER A 111 10.92 -12.07 9.78
CA SER A 111 9.48 -12.34 9.73
C SER A 111 8.92 -12.63 11.13
N ILE A 112 9.60 -13.48 11.91
CA ILE A 112 9.22 -13.77 13.30
C ILE A 112 9.32 -12.50 14.16
N ALA A 113 10.42 -11.75 14.06
CA ALA A 113 10.64 -10.54 14.85
C ALA A 113 9.65 -9.40 14.55
N LYS A 114 9.11 -9.34 13.33
CA LYS A 114 8.11 -8.34 12.90
C LYS A 114 6.66 -8.83 12.98
N SER A 115 6.44 -10.08 13.37
CA SER A 115 5.12 -10.70 13.42
C SER A 115 4.12 -10.00 14.35
N PHE A 116 4.60 -9.30 15.38
CA PHE A 116 3.75 -8.57 16.32
C PHE A 116 2.89 -7.50 15.62
N LEU A 117 3.38 -6.92 14.52
CA LEU A 117 2.64 -5.95 13.71
C LEU A 117 1.37 -6.56 13.10
N VAL A 118 1.45 -7.83 12.70
CA VAL A 118 0.31 -8.57 12.13
C VAL A 118 -0.73 -8.87 13.22
N LEU A 119 -0.27 -9.27 14.41
CA LEU A 119 -1.16 -9.49 15.56
C LEU A 119 -1.85 -8.21 16.00
N GLU A 120 -1.12 -7.10 16.01
CA GLU A 120 -1.65 -5.78 16.34
C GLU A 120 -2.74 -5.36 15.35
N GLU A 121 -2.46 -5.49 14.05
CA GLU A 121 -3.43 -5.17 13.00
C GLU A 121 -4.69 -6.03 13.15
N ALA A 122 -4.53 -7.35 13.33
CA ALA A 122 -5.64 -8.28 13.51
C ALA A 122 -6.47 -7.96 14.76
N ALA A 123 -5.83 -7.65 15.89
CA ALA A 123 -6.51 -7.28 17.13
C ALA A 123 -7.21 -5.92 17.03
N SER A 124 -6.72 -5.01 16.18
CA SER A 124 -7.29 -3.67 16.01
C SER A 124 -8.60 -3.65 15.23
N VAL A 125 -8.87 -4.67 14.41
CA VAL A 125 -10.12 -4.81 13.64
C VAL A 125 -11.35 -4.95 14.54
N PRO A 126 -11.42 -5.94 15.46
CA PRO A 126 -12.55 -6.09 16.37
C PRO A 126 -12.57 -5.03 17.48
N ARG A 127 -11.40 -4.51 17.88
CA ARG A 127 -11.28 -3.53 18.98
C ARG A 127 -10.25 -2.43 18.62
N PRO A 128 -10.68 -1.28 18.09
CA PRO A 128 -9.79 -0.20 17.63
C PRO A 128 -8.82 0.37 18.68
N GLY A 129 -9.06 0.10 19.96
CA GLY A 129 -8.21 0.52 21.08
C GLY A 129 -6.99 -0.36 21.36
N THR A 130 -6.82 -1.48 20.64
CA THR A 130 -5.71 -2.43 20.86
C THR A 130 -4.42 -2.09 20.12
N LYS A 131 -4.38 -1.00 19.34
CA LYS A 131 -3.14 -0.53 18.72
C LYS A 131 -2.07 -0.28 19.79
N HIS A 132 -0.85 -0.68 19.49
CA HIS A 132 0.32 -0.57 20.34
C HIS A 132 0.52 0.91 20.69
N LEU A 133 0.22 1.27 21.93
CA LEU A 133 0.71 2.52 22.50
C LEU A 133 2.23 2.39 22.58
N ASP A 134 2.98 3.38 22.06
CA ASP A 134 4.42 3.41 21.71
C ASP A 134 5.45 2.84 22.73
N PHE A 135 5.04 2.29 23.88
CA PHE A 135 5.92 1.89 24.98
C PHE A 135 5.62 0.52 25.63
N ARG A 136 4.83 -0.36 25.02
CA ARG A 136 4.61 -1.72 25.58
C ARG A 136 5.68 -2.70 25.12
N THR A 137 6.23 -3.50 26.04
CA THR A 137 7.06 -4.64 25.67
C THR A 137 6.21 -5.69 24.97
N ILE A 138 6.82 -6.62 24.21
CA ILE A 138 6.07 -7.71 23.59
C ILE A 138 5.30 -8.54 24.62
N ARG A 139 5.86 -8.68 25.82
CA ARG A 139 5.23 -9.40 26.94
C ARG A 139 3.98 -8.69 27.42
N ASP A 140 4.06 -7.36 27.59
CA ASP A 140 2.90 -6.55 27.97
C ASP A 140 1.82 -6.53 26.88
N PHE A 141 2.24 -6.53 25.61
CA PHE A 141 1.33 -6.61 24.47
C PHE A 141 0.58 -7.94 24.44
N VAL A 142 1.29 -9.07 24.55
CA VAL A 142 0.67 -10.40 24.58
C VAL A 142 -0.21 -10.57 25.81
N ALA A 143 0.24 -10.11 26.99
CA ALA A 143 -0.60 -10.12 28.19
C ALA A 143 -1.89 -9.31 28.00
N TYR A 144 -1.79 -8.16 27.33
CA TYR A 144 -2.97 -7.37 26.96
C TYR A 144 -3.88 -8.13 25.98
N LEU A 145 -3.32 -8.80 24.97
CA LEU A 145 -4.12 -9.65 24.07
C LEU A 145 -4.85 -10.76 24.84
N GLN A 146 -4.23 -11.39 25.84
CA GLN A 146 -4.91 -12.38 26.68
C GLN A 146 -6.07 -11.78 27.50
N THR A 147 -5.95 -10.52 27.95
CA THR A 147 -7.05 -9.84 28.66
C THR A 147 -8.22 -9.52 27.74
N GLU A 148 -7.94 -9.14 26.48
CA GLU A 148 -8.98 -8.78 25.51
C GLU A 148 -9.61 -10.02 24.87
N PHE A 149 -8.81 -11.07 24.66
CA PHE A 149 -9.14 -12.35 24.04
C PHE A 149 -8.75 -13.52 24.95
N PRO A 150 -9.60 -13.91 25.92
CA PRO A 150 -9.33 -15.00 26.87
C PRO A 150 -9.16 -16.38 26.23
N SER A 151 -9.51 -16.51 24.95
CA SER A 151 -9.26 -17.69 24.12
C SER A 151 -7.75 -17.95 23.95
N ILE A 152 -6.88 -16.94 24.08
CA ILE A 152 -5.43 -17.09 24.00
C ILE A 152 -4.90 -17.68 25.32
N THR A 153 -4.50 -18.96 25.28
CA THR A 153 -3.98 -19.65 26.46
C THR A 153 -2.56 -19.20 26.81
N ASP A 154 -2.20 -19.32 28.09
CA ASP A 154 -0.84 -19.01 28.59
C ASP A 154 0.26 -19.80 27.86
N VAL A 155 -0.07 -21.01 27.40
CA VAL A 155 0.87 -21.85 26.64
C VAL A 155 1.20 -21.20 25.30
N LEU A 156 0.19 -20.78 24.53
CA LEU A 156 0.40 -20.12 23.23
C LEU A 156 1.10 -18.78 23.39
N ALA A 157 0.69 -17.99 24.40
CA ALA A 157 1.32 -16.71 24.70
C ALA A 157 2.81 -16.88 25.00
N ARG A 158 3.17 -17.85 25.84
CA ARG A 158 4.56 -18.14 26.19
C ARG A 158 5.36 -18.64 25.00
N GLU A 159 4.82 -19.59 24.22
CA GLU A 159 5.50 -20.10 23.02
C GLU A 159 5.75 -18.98 22.01
N TYR A 160 4.79 -18.06 21.81
CA TYR A 160 4.95 -16.94 20.90
C TYR A 160 6.04 -15.97 21.37
N ILE A 161 6.02 -15.61 22.66
CA ILE A 161 7.06 -14.75 23.26
C ILE A 161 8.43 -15.40 23.12
N ASP A 162 8.54 -16.70 23.35
CA ASP A 162 9.79 -17.45 23.22
C ASP A 162 10.33 -17.41 21.78
N PHE A 163 9.48 -17.66 20.78
CA PHE A 163 9.87 -17.56 19.36
C PHE A 163 10.31 -16.13 19.02
N TYR A 164 9.56 -15.13 19.47
CA TYR A 164 9.86 -13.72 19.25
C TYR A 164 11.20 -13.31 19.86
N GLU A 165 11.43 -13.63 21.13
CA GLU A 165 12.64 -13.25 21.85
C GLU A 165 13.87 -13.96 21.27
N ARG A 166 13.75 -15.24 20.92
CA ARG A 166 14.80 -15.95 20.20
C ARG A 166 15.10 -15.30 18.85
N ALA A 167 14.07 -14.89 18.11
CA ALA A 167 14.25 -14.22 16.82
C ALA A 167 14.86 -12.81 16.95
N ARG A 168 14.56 -12.07 18.02
CA ARG A 168 14.99 -10.68 18.16
C ARG A 168 16.33 -10.50 18.89
N PHE A 169 16.58 -11.31 19.91
CA PHE A 169 17.68 -11.12 20.86
C PHE A 169 18.71 -12.25 20.88
N SER A 170 18.49 -13.32 20.10
CA SER A 170 19.45 -14.42 20.03
C SER A 170 20.11 -14.53 18.66
N GLN A 171 21.25 -15.21 18.62
CA GLN A 171 21.95 -15.59 17.40
C GLN A 171 21.44 -16.92 16.81
N TYR A 172 20.32 -17.44 17.31
CA TYR A 172 19.73 -18.69 16.82
C TYR A 172 19.35 -18.59 15.34
N GLN A 173 19.75 -19.60 14.56
CA GLN A 173 19.39 -19.71 13.16
C GLN A 173 18.12 -20.55 13.03
N PHE A 174 17.05 -19.93 12.55
CA PHE A 174 15.79 -20.62 12.29
C PHE A 174 15.88 -21.44 11.00
N ASP A 175 15.48 -22.70 11.08
CA ASP A 175 15.29 -23.55 9.92
C ASP A 175 13.83 -23.48 9.40
N VAL A 176 13.54 -24.21 8.33
CA VAL A 176 12.19 -24.25 7.74
C VAL A 176 11.18 -24.90 8.69
N ASN A 177 11.61 -25.87 9.50
CA ASN A 177 10.72 -26.57 10.43
C ASN A 177 10.31 -25.65 11.58
N ASP A 178 11.26 -24.90 12.13
CA ASP A 178 11.02 -23.90 13.16
C ASP A 178 10.10 -22.79 12.64
N TYR A 179 10.33 -22.33 11.41
CA TYR A 179 9.45 -21.35 10.77
C TYR A 179 8.04 -21.89 10.56
N ASN A 180 7.89 -23.14 10.11
CA ASN A 180 6.56 -23.77 9.95
C ASN A 180 5.83 -23.90 11.29
N LYS A 181 6.52 -24.30 12.36
CA LYS A 181 5.95 -24.34 13.73
C LYS A 181 5.48 -22.96 14.16
N PHE A 182 6.31 -21.94 13.94
CA PHE A 182 5.94 -20.56 14.23
C PHE A 182 4.72 -20.11 13.42
N MET A 183 4.63 -20.47 12.13
CA MET A 183 3.49 -20.14 11.29
C MET A 183 2.20 -20.83 11.76
N THR A 184 2.27 -22.07 12.23
CA THR A 184 1.11 -22.74 12.84
C THR A 184 0.68 -22.00 14.10
N LEU A 185 1.63 -21.64 14.97
CA LEU A 185 1.39 -20.92 16.21
C LEU A 185 0.73 -19.55 15.98
N ILE A 186 1.25 -18.75 15.04
CA ILE A 186 0.69 -17.42 14.78
C ILE A 186 -0.70 -17.50 14.15
N MET A 187 -0.95 -18.47 13.28
CA MET A 187 -2.28 -18.67 12.69
C MET A 187 -3.29 -19.09 13.76
N GLU A 188 -2.89 -19.92 14.72
CA GLU A 188 -3.75 -20.30 15.84
C GLU A 188 -4.07 -19.10 16.76
N ILE A 189 -3.10 -18.20 16.99
CA ILE A 189 -3.36 -16.96 17.75
C ILE A 189 -4.30 -16.04 16.97
N LEU A 190 -4.11 -15.91 15.65
CA LEU A 190 -4.96 -15.07 14.80
C LEU A 190 -6.41 -15.57 14.75
N ASP A 191 -6.62 -16.88 14.66
CA ASP A 191 -7.95 -17.51 14.69
C ASP A 191 -8.68 -17.22 16.01
N ARG A 192 -7.93 -17.13 17.12
CA ARG A 192 -8.48 -16.80 18.46
C ARG A 192 -8.80 -15.32 18.66
N ILE A 193 -8.29 -14.44 17.80
CA ILE A 193 -8.52 -12.98 17.83
C ILE A 193 -9.75 -12.59 16.99
N GLN A 194 -10.08 -13.37 15.94
CA GLN A 194 -11.27 -13.17 15.10
C GLN A 194 -12.56 -13.56 15.84
#